data_AF-A0AAN9Y983-F1
#
_entry.id   AF-A0AAN9Y983-F1
#
_cell.length_a   1.000
_cell.length_b   1.000
_cell.length_c   1.000
_cell.angle_alpha   90.00
_cell.angle_beta   90.00
_cell.angle_gamma   90.00
#
_symmetry.space_group_name_H-M   'P 1'
#
loop_
_entity.id
_entity.type
_entity.pdbx_description
1 polymer ?
#
loop_
_entity_poly.entity_id
_entity_poly.type
_entity_poly.pdbx_seq_one_letter_code
_entity_poly.pdbx_strand_id
1 'polypeptide(L)'
;MIAEYAALKRIFSEIAFRNPEFQPTSLFDFGSGVGTVTWAVRKQWPDSLKECYNVDSSGEMNDMAELLLKGGDPEAPLPVPNVDMVRLLRRCHSCDRFPATLREVAVHFDEDSHVAEISSSEDFDSEYDEFRVFDLRSNKPKAPPKQEKFVRPPLPPPREKIMPTDQDWPSVWPGQRTFHPASVPLPLRQGFDRRRKIPPMGKYANAELMKLPNYLHLTPPAVKRHCEAIKKFCTPWPKGLESKEQIKEHFPLEIMTSDYCYSSPKIRDPKARVVTFKFPLSRLPLDDHAKDKMKRLLGDRWNPETDEATLVTDRCPLRKQNFDYNMYLMYALFYESLTVEPWEAEKSEEDMEYYDWERNKSKKVYIAGKYWPKQLTEDEIKEISLDEDEVAEEYKNAVTDLLNQGETINNLFKYKEAVLKIVF
;
A
#
# COMPACT_ATOMS: atom_id res chain seq x y z
N MET A 1 20.30 24.25 -6.26
CA MET A 1 20.54 25.27 -7.31
C MET A 1 21.43 24.80 -8.48
N ILE A 2 22.76 24.60 -8.34
CA ILE A 2 23.64 24.23 -9.49
C ILE A 2 23.26 22.86 -10.09
N ALA A 3 22.92 21.89 -9.25
CA ALA A 3 22.56 20.53 -9.68
C ALA A 3 21.22 20.50 -10.46
N GLU A 4 20.20 21.22 -9.97
CA GLU A 4 18.88 21.30 -10.64
C GLU A 4 18.99 22.00 -11.98
N TYR A 5 19.68 23.16 -12.04
CA TYR A 5 19.90 23.87 -13.29
C TYR A 5 20.63 23.01 -14.34
N ALA A 6 21.67 22.28 -13.93
CA ALA A 6 22.43 21.41 -14.83
C ALA A 6 21.58 20.24 -15.36
N ALA A 7 20.72 19.66 -14.51
CA ALA A 7 19.80 18.60 -14.89
C ALA A 7 18.74 19.11 -15.88
N LEU A 8 18.09 20.24 -15.57
CA LEU A 8 17.06 20.86 -16.41
C LEU A 8 17.63 21.30 -17.76
N LYS A 9 18.81 21.91 -17.78
CA LYS A 9 19.48 22.28 -19.03
C LYS A 9 19.70 21.06 -19.93
N ARG A 10 20.13 19.92 -19.36
CA ARG A 10 20.33 18.69 -20.13
C ARG A 10 19.01 18.14 -20.67
N ILE A 11 17.95 18.16 -19.85
CA ILE A 11 16.61 17.69 -20.24
C ILE A 11 16.06 18.55 -21.37
N PHE A 12 16.11 19.88 -21.24
CA PHE A 12 15.62 20.80 -22.25
C PHE A 12 16.43 20.75 -23.55
N SER A 13 17.75 20.58 -23.48
CA SER A 13 18.56 20.35 -24.69
C SER A 13 18.22 19.03 -25.39
N GLU A 14 17.91 17.96 -24.66
CA GLU A 14 17.43 16.70 -25.24
C GLU A 14 16.04 16.84 -25.88
N ILE A 15 15.13 17.59 -25.25
CA ILE A 15 13.80 17.87 -25.81
C ILE A 15 13.93 18.68 -27.10
N ALA A 16 14.73 19.75 -27.10
CA ALA A 16 14.97 20.57 -28.28
C ALA A 16 15.65 19.77 -29.42
N PHE A 17 16.53 18.83 -29.08
CA PHE A 17 17.19 17.96 -30.06
C PHE A 17 16.22 16.95 -30.69
N ARG A 18 15.32 16.35 -29.89
CA ARG A 18 14.37 15.33 -30.37
C ARG A 18 13.16 15.93 -31.08
N ASN A 19 12.76 17.14 -30.68
CA ASN A 19 11.67 17.87 -31.31
C ASN A 19 12.08 19.33 -31.55
N PRO A 20 12.69 19.63 -32.72
CA PRO A 20 13.12 20.98 -33.06
C PRO A 20 11.99 22.01 -33.20
N GLU A 21 10.75 21.56 -33.42
CA GLU A 21 9.56 22.42 -33.53
C GLU A 21 8.98 22.80 -32.16
N PHE A 22 9.41 22.15 -31.08
CA PHE A 22 8.91 22.43 -29.74
C PHE A 22 9.35 23.81 -29.26
N GLN A 23 8.38 24.69 -29.01
CA GLN A 23 8.57 26.03 -28.46
C GLN A 23 7.58 26.26 -27.31
N PRO A 24 8.00 26.16 -26.04
CA PRO A 24 7.09 26.32 -24.90
C PRO A 24 6.62 27.78 -24.79
N THR A 25 5.30 27.98 -24.75
CA THR A 25 4.68 29.31 -24.64
C THR A 25 4.26 29.67 -23.23
N SER A 26 3.99 28.68 -22.38
CA SER A 26 3.68 28.88 -20.96
C SER A 26 4.50 27.94 -20.08
N LEU A 27 4.78 28.37 -18.85
CA LEU A 27 5.51 27.61 -17.84
C LEU A 27 4.77 27.68 -16.51
N PHE A 28 4.61 26.54 -15.85
CA PHE A 28 4.09 26.43 -14.48
C PHE A 28 5.10 25.68 -13.62
N ASP A 29 5.60 26.34 -12.57
CA ASP A 29 6.63 25.82 -11.67
C ASP A 29 6.13 25.90 -10.21
N PHE A 30 5.95 24.74 -9.58
CA PHE A 30 5.44 24.64 -8.21
C PHE A 30 6.57 24.25 -7.24
N GLY A 31 6.77 25.04 -6.20
CA GLY A 31 8.01 25.04 -5.41
C GLY A 31 9.16 25.68 -6.19
N SER A 32 8.88 26.78 -6.88
CA SER A 32 9.81 27.43 -7.81
C SER A 32 11.10 27.91 -7.14
N GLY A 33 11.09 28.15 -5.83
CA GLY A 33 12.21 28.70 -5.08
C GLY A 33 12.71 29.99 -5.73
N VAL A 34 13.97 30.00 -6.16
CA VAL A 34 14.59 31.13 -6.87
C VAL A 34 14.26 31.21 -8.37
N GLY A 35 13.32 30.40 -8.87
CA GLY A 35 12.89 30.40 -10.28
C GLY A 35 13.85 29.67 -11.24
N THR A 36 14.56 28.64 -10.77
CA THR A 36 15.62 27.95 -11.55
C THR A 36 15.11 27.35 -12.87
N VAL A 37 13.86 26.87 -12.90
CA VAL A 37 13.23 26.30 -14.10
C VAL A 37 13.02 27.38 -15.16
N THR A 38 12.46 28.53 -14.77
CA THR A 38 12.24 29.69 -15.65
C THR A 38 13.54 30.13 -16.33
N TRP A 39 14.64 30.17 -15.58
CA TRP A 39 15.97 30.46 -16.12
C TRP A 39 16.48 29.41 -17.11
N ALA A 40 16.29 28.12 -16.81
CA ALA A 40 16.74 27.03 -17.66
C ALA A 40 15.95 26.97 -18.98
N VAL A 41 14.63 27.18 -18.94
CA VAL A 41 13.77 27.23 -20.14
C VAL A 41 14.14 28.43 -20.99
N ARG A 42 14.26 29.63 -20.41
CA ARG A 42 14.67 30.84 -21.14
C ARG A 42 16.04 30.68 -21.81
N LYS A 43 16.97 29.97 -21.17
CA LYS A 43 18.29 29.74 -21.76
C LYS A 43 18.22 28.86 -23.02
N GLN A 44 17.27 27.92 -23.07
CA GLN A 44 17.09 27.01 -24.20
C GLN A 44 16.17 27.60 -25.28
N TRP A 45 15.12 28.32 -24.89
CA TRP A 45 14.16 29.00 -25.77
C TRP A 45 13.94 30.45 -25.31
N PRO A 46 14.76 31.41 -25.79
CA PRO A 46 14.76 32.79 -25.28
C PRO A 46 13.46 33.56 -25.52
N ASP A 47 12.80 33.32 -26.66
CA ASP A 47 11.70 34.15 -27.17
C ASP A 47 10.36 33.40 -27.24
N SER A 48 10.30 32.13 -26.80
CA SER A 48 9.09 31.32 -26.92
C SER A 48 8.10 31.56 -25.78
N LEU A 49 8.61 31.84 -24.58
CA LEU A 49 7.80 31.98 -23.36
C LEU A 49 7.02 33.30 -23.36
N LYS A 50 5.72 33.20 -23.13
CA LYS A 50 4.77 34.30 -23.05
C LYS A 50 4.11 34.45 -21.69
N GLU A 51 4.08 33.39 -20.88
CA GLU A 51 3.50 33.39 -19.54
C GLU A 51 4.31 32.46 -18.63
N CYS A 52 4.60 32.88 -17.39
CA CYS A 52 5.29 32.08 -16.40
C CYS A 52 4.62 32.20 -15.03
N TYR A 53 4.16 31.08 -14.49
CA TYR A 53 3.54 30.98 -13.18
C TYR A 53 4.49 30.23 -12.24
N ASN A 54 5.07 30.96 -11.30
CA ASN A 54 5.99 30.42 -10.30
C ASN A 54 5.29 30.46 -8.94
N VAL A 55 5.13 29.30 -8.31
CA VAL A 55 4.41 29.17 -7.03
C VAL A 55 5.39 28.73 -5.95
N ASP A 56 5.54 29.53 -4.88
CA ASP A 56 6.32 29.16 -3.70
C ASP A 56 5.60 29.55 -2.40
N SER A 57 5.93 28.86 -1.31
CA SER A 57 5.41 29.16 0.03
C SER A 57 6.08 30.37 0.69
N SER A 58 7.34 30.67 0.35
CA SER A 58 8.09 31.81 0.88
C SER A 58 7.92 33.04 -0.03
N GLY A 59 7.51 34.17 0.58
CA GLY A 59 7.44 35.45 -0.13
C GLY A 59 8.82 35.97 -0.50
N GLU A 60 9.79 35.79 0.40
CA GLU A 60 11.18 36.22 0.21
C GLU A 60 11.85 35.49 -0.96
N MET A 61 11.50 34.21 -1.18
CA MET A 61 11.98 33.45 -2.33
C MET A 61 11.37 33.95 -3.63
N ASN A 62 10.08 34.33 -3.63
CA ASN A 62 9.43 34.94 -4.79
C ASN A 62 10.06 36.29 -5.14
N ASP A 63 10.31 37.16 -4.15
CA ASP A 63 10.98 38.45 -4.34
C ASP A 63 12.41 38.26 -4.88
N MET A 64 13.14 37.28 -4.32
CA MET A 64 14.49 36.93 -4.79
C MET A 64 14.46 36.37 -6.22
N ALA A 65 13.51 35.51 -6.54
CA ALA A 65 13.34 34.94 -7.87
C ALA A 65 13.02 36.04 -8.91
N GLU A 66 12.20 37.02 -8.55
CA GLU A 66 11.85 38.14 -9.41
C GLU A 66 13.06 39.05 -9.65
N LEU A 67 13.76 39.41 -8.57
CA LEU A 67 14.98 40.22 -8.64
C LEU A 67 16.07 39.53 -9.47
N LEU A 68 16.23 38.21 -9.31
CA LEU A 68 17.15 37.43 -10.12
C LEU A 68 16.73 37.47 -11.59
N LEU A 69 15.45 37.26 -11.93
CA LEU A 69 14.96 37.34 -13.31
C LEU A 69 15.24 38.72 -13.95
N LYS A 70 15.23 39.79 -13.17
CA LYS A 70 15.61 41.15 -13.60
C LYS A 70 17.12 41.39 -13.68
N GLY A 71 17.94 40.38 -13.42
CA GLY A 71 19.41 40.49 -13.45
C GLY A 71 20.01 41.18 -12.23
N GLY A 72 19.27 41.26 -11.12
CA GLY A 72 19.70 41.91 -9.89
C GLY A 72 19.35 43.40 -9.78
N ASP A 73 18.68 43.96 -10.79
CA ASP A 73 18.20 45.35 -10.80
C ASP A 73 16.68 45.38 -10.53
N PRO A 74 16.20 45.97 -9.43
CA PRO A 74 14.77 45.99 -9.11
C PRO A 74 13.93 46.81 -10.09
N GLU A 75 14.52 47.79 -10.80
CA GLU A 75 13.84 48.67 -11.74
C GLU A 75 13.83 48.14 -13.18
N ALA A 76 14.62 47.09 -13.47
CA ALA A 76 14.67 46.52 -14.80
C ALA A 76 13.35 45.81 -15.17
N PRO A 77 12.92 45.91 -16.44
CA PRO A 77 11.70 45.26 -16.90
C PRO A 77 11.85 43.74 -16.84
N LEU A 78 10.76 43.05 -16.50
CA LEU A 78 10.74 41.60 -16.53
C LEU A 78 10.98 41.11 -17.95
N PRO A 79 11.83 40.07 -18.10
CA PRO A 79 12.35 39.75 -19.42
C PRO A 79 11.42 38.80 -20.20
N VAL A 80 10.34 38.32 -19.58
CA VAL A 80 9.25 37.52 -20.17
C VAL A 80 7.95 38.31 -19.98
N PRO A 81 7.04 38.38 -20.97
CA PRO A 81 5.70 38.93 -20.77
C PRO A 81 4.98 38.10 -19.69
N ASN A 82 4.19 38.74 -18.82
CA ASN A 82 3.31 38.05 -17.87
C ASN A 82 4.00 36.99 -16.98
N VAL A 83 4.92 37.44 -16.11
CA VAL A 83 5.48 36.61 -15.03
C VAL A 83 4.69 36.86 -13.76
N ASP A 84 4.06 35.80 -13.24
CA ASP A 84 3.32 35.83 -11.99
C ASP A 84 4.07 34.99 -10.93
N MET A 85 4.56 35.69 -9.90
CA MET A 85 5.07 35.08 -8.68
C MET A 85 3.92 34.94 -7.68
N VAL A 86 3.51 33.71 -7.40
CA VAL A 86 2.35 33.42 -6.56
C VAL A 86 2.83 32.88 -5.23
N ARG A 87 2.45 33.54 -4.14
CA ARG A 87 2.68 33.01 -2.80
C ARG A 87 1.58 32.02 -2.45
N LEU A 88 1.97 30.81 -2.06
CA LEU A 88 1.06 29.81 -1.54
C LEU A 88 0.79 30.08 -0.06
N LEU A 89 -0.33 30.72 0.24
CA LEU A 89 -0.75 30.94 1.63
C LEU A 89 -1.44 29.70 2.19
N ARG A 90 -0.95 29.22 3.34
CA ARG A 90 -1.69 28.30 4.19
C ARG A 90 -2.78 29.10 4.90
N ARG A 91 -4.04 28.69 4.77
CA ARG A 91 -5.16 29.34 5.46
C ARG A 91 -5.03 29.11 6.96
N CYS A 92 -4.86 30.18 7.73
CA CYS A 92 -4.87 30.14 9.19
C CYS A 92 -6.32 30.22 9.69
N HIS A 93 -6.78 29.27 10.51
CA HIS A 93 -8.17 29.24 11.01
C HIS A 93 -8.53 30.38 11.99
N SER A 94 -7.57 31.23 12.38
CA SER A 94 -7.75 32.25 13.42
C SER A 94 -7.68 33.70 12.93
N CYS A 95 -7.55 33.97 11.62
CA CYS A 95 -7.46 35.34 11.10
C CYS A 95 -8.38 35.56 9.88
N ASP A 96 -9.61 36.01 10.13
CA ASP A 96 -10.59 36.43 9.10
C ASP A 96 -10.42 37.92 8.73
N ARG A 97 -9.23 38.31 8.27
CA ARG A 97 -9.08 39.62 7.62
C ARG A 97 -7.88 39.66 6.69
N PHE A 98 -8.14 39.67 5.38
CA PHE A 98 -7.18 40.08 4.36
C PHE A 98 -7.77 41.20 3.49
N PRO A 99 -6.98 42.26 3.18
CA PRO A 99 -7.41 43.36 2.31
C PRO A 99 -7.41 42.92 0.83
N ALA A 100 -8.37 43.44 0.07
CA ALA A 100 -8.74 42.98 -1.28
C ALA A 100 -7.79 43.43 -2.42
N THR A 101 -6.49 43.51 -2.18
CA THR A 101 -5.52 43.93 -3.21
C THR A 101 -4.21 43.18 -3.06
N LEU A 102 -4.13 41.93 -3.55
CA LEU A 102 -2.92 41.27 -4.09
C LEU A 102 -3.25 39.84 -4.56
N ARG A 103 -2.44 39.35 -5.52
CA ARG A 103 -2.58 38.08 -6.25
C ARG A 103 -2.25 36.88 -5.35
N GLU A 104 -3.24 36.32 -4.68
CA GLU A 104 -3.07 35.17 -3.78
C GLU A 104 -4.08 34.07 -4.11
N VAL A 105 -3.62 32.80 -4.17
CA VAL A 105 -4.47 31.62 -4.41
C VAL A 105 -4.44 30.73 -3.18
N ALA A 106 -5.60 30.55 -2.53
CA ALA A 106 -5.76 29.66 -1.39
C ALA A 106 -6.15 28.24 -1.85
N VAL A 107 -5.45 27.22 -1.37
CA VAL A 107 -5.78 25.80 -1.59
C VAL A 107 -6.05 25.14 -0.24
N HIS A 108 -7.18 24.43 -0.11
CA HIS A 108 -7.54 23.69 1.11
C HIS A 108 -6.64 22.48 1.31
N PHE A 109 -6.00 22.41 2.47
CA PHE A 109 -5.30 21.25 2.99
C PHE A 109 -5.66 21.10 4.47
N ASP A 110 -6.29 19.98 4.83
CA ASP A 110 -6.54 19.60 6.22
C ASP A 110 -5.24 19.04 6.83
N GLU A 111 -4.73 19.69 7.88
CA GLU A 111 -3.62 19.20 8.70
C GLU A 111 -3.94 19.30 10.19
N ASP A 112 -3.89 18.16 10.88
CA ASP A 112 -3.65 18.08 12.32
C ASP A 112 -2.17 17.76 12.56
N SER A 113 -1.41 18.74 13.04
CA SER A 113 -0.18 18.48 13.80
C SER A 113 0.18 19.67 14.70
N HIS A 114 0.26 19.38 16.00
CA HIS A 114 0.69 20.28 17.06
C HIS A 114 2.17 20.70 16.89
N VAL A 115 2.43 22.01 17.02
CA VAL A 115 3.76 22.57 17.24
C VAL A 115 3.85 22.99 18.71
N ALA A 116 4.89 22.52 19.38
CA ALA A 116 5.21 22.85 20.76
C ALA A 116 5.69 24.30 20.88
N GLU A 117 5.08 25.05 21.80
CA GLU A 117 5.53 26.36 22.24
C GLU A 117 6.88 26.23 22.96
N ILE A 118 7.89 26.98 22.49
CA ILE A 118 9.09 27.27 23.28
C ILE A 118 8.95 28.71 23.76
N SER A 119 8.91 28.84 25.08
CA SER A 119 8.75 30.07 25.84
C SER A 119 9.90 31.05 25.61
N SER A 120 9.51 32.31 25.40
CA SER A 120 10.30 33.53 25.44
C SER A 120 10.96 33.78 26.80
N SER A 121 12.25 34.08 26.81
CA SER A 121 12.87 35.17 27.60
C SER A 121 14.39 35.09 27.48
N GLU A 122 14.98 36.02 26.73
CA GLU A 122 16.34 36.52 26.97
C GLU A 122 16.48 37.83 26.17
N ASP A 123 16.85 38.89 26.90
CA ASP A 123 16.88 40.28 26.50
C ASP A 123 17.82 40.53 25.31
N PHE A 124 17.30 41.16 24.24
CA PHE A 124 18.12 41.71 23.16
C PHE A 124 18.20 43.23 23.33
N ASP A 125 19.38 43.70 23.74
CA ASP A 125 19.74 45.11 23.82
C ASP A 125 19.51 45.83 22.48
N SER A 126 18.86 46.98 22.57
CA SER A 126 18.49 47.87 21.48
C SER A 126 19.64 48.77 21.04
N GLU A 127 20.64 48.22 20.35
CA GLU A 127 21.77 49.02 19.84
C GLU A 127 22.06 48.79 18.35
N TYR A 128 21.04 48.89 17.49
CA TYR A 128 21.28 49.07 16.04
C TYR A 128 20.14 49.87 15.39
N ASP A 129 20.21 51.20 15.53
CA ASP A 129 19.50 52.12 14.64
C ASP A 129 20.29 53.42 14.42
N GLU A 130 21.58 53.29 14.07
CA GLU A 130 22.37 54.39 13.51
C GLU A 130 23.05 53.96 12.20
N PHE A 131 22.56 54.55 11.11
CA PHE A 131 23.10 54.41 9.76
C PHE A 131 24.54 54.97 9.71
N ARG A 132 25.54 54.09 9.58
CA ARG A 132 26.93 54.53 9.42
C ARG A 132 27.14 55.16 8.04
N VAL A 133 27.25 56.48 7.99
CA VAL A 133 27.60 57.24 6.79
C VAL A 133 28.99 56.82 6.29
N PHE A 134 29.07 56.34 5.05
CA PHE A 134 30.32 55.93 4.41
C PHE A 134 31.02 57.15 3.83
N ASP A 135 32.09 57.60 4.50
CA ASP A 135 32.85 58.79 4.10
C ASP A 135 33.77 58.48 2.90
N LEU A 136 33.39 58.95 1.70
CA LEU A 136 34.09 58.68 0.43
C LEU A 136 35.43 59.43 0.27
N ARG A 137 35.83 60.28 1.22
CA ARG A 137 37.08 61.04 1.17
C ARG A 137 37.97 60.74 2.37
N SER A 138 38.59 59.56 2.37
CA SER A 138 39.72 59.28 3.24
C SER A 138 41.04 59.61 2.54
N ASN A 139 41.55 60.84 2.73
CA ASN A 139 42.95 61.14 2.49
C ASN A 139 43.77 60.63 3.66
N LYS A 140 44.06 59.31 3.66
CA LYS A 140 45.20 58.63 4.30
C LYS A 140 45.13 57.14 3.95
N PRO A 141 46.20 56.53 3.39
CA PRO A 141 46.20 55.09 3.16
C PRO A 141 46.22 54.37 4.53
N LYS A 142 45.08 53.86 4.98
CA LYS A 142 45.04 52.87 6.05
C LYS A 142 45.58 51.56 5.46
N ALA A 143 46.63 51.01 6.06
CA ALA A 143 47.15 49.70 5.69
C ALA A 143 46.00 48.68 5.73
N PRO A 144 45.89 47.77 4.74
CA PRO A 144 44.84 46.76 4.75
C PRO A 144 44.97 45.96 6.07
N PRO A 145 43.84 45.67 6.76
CA PRO A 145 43.90 44.82 7.93
C PRO A 145 44.59 43.52 7.51
N LYS A 146 45.60 43.11 8.29
CA LYS A 146 46.30 41.84 8.11
C LYS A 146 45.22 40.75 8.22
N GLN A 147 44.73 40.25 7.10
CA GLN A 147 43.91 39.05 7.09
C GLN A 147 44.79 37.94 7.65
N GLU A 148 44.56 37.55 8.90
CA GLU A 148 45.13 36.33 9.43
C GLU A 148 44.71 35.22 8.47
N LYS A 149 45.69 34.65 7.76
CA LYS A 149 45.44 33.52 6.88
C LYS A 149 44.87 32.43 7.76
N PHE A 150 43.59 32.11 7.58
CA PHE A 150 42.96 30.98 8.25
C PHE A 150 43.76 29.72 7.91
N VAL A 151 44.60 29.28 8.84
CA VAL A 151 45.38 28.05 8.71
C VAL A 151 44.43 26.91 9.01
N ARG A 152 44.07 26.14 7.99
CA ARG A 152 43.25 24.93 8.19
C ARG A 152 44.02 23.97 9.10
N PRO A 153 43.42 23.47 10.18
CA PRO A 153 44.08 22.51 11.04
C PRO A 153 44.42 21.24 10.24
N PRO A 154 45.55 20.57 10.53
CA PRO A 154 45.92 19.34 9.84
C PRO A 154 44.86 18.26 10.11
N LEU A 155 44.36 17.65 9.05
CA LEU A 155 43.38 16.57 9.16
C LEU A 155 44.07 15.28 9.66
N PRO A 156 43.50 14.57 10.63
CA PRO A 156 44.03 13.28 11.06
C PRO A 156 43.95 12.24 9.91
N PRO A 157 44.80 11.20 9.94
CA PRO A 157 44.75 10.14 8.95
C PRO A 157 43.39 9.40 9.00
N PRO A 158 42.91 8.87 7.86
CA PRO A 158 41.70 8.07 7.81
C PRO A 158 41.72 6.90 8.80
N ARG A 159 40.59 6.65 9.48
CA ARG A 159 40.46 5.59 10.50
C ARG A 159 40.87 4.22 9.97
N GLU A 160 40.60 3.93 8.70
CA GLU A 160 41.00 2.67 8.03
C GLU A 160 42.49 2.32 8.16
N LYS A 161 43.38 3.31 8.26
CA LYS A 161 44.83 3.08 8.36
C LYS A 161 45.26 2.64 9.77
N ILE A 162 44.41 2.90 10.76
CA ILE A 162 44.65 2.63 12.18
C ILE A 162 43.99 1.29 12.59
N MET A 163 43.00 0.85 11.82
CA MET A 163 42.21 -0.36 12.12
C MET A 163 43.05 -1.64 12.07
N PRO A 164 43.04 -2.48 13.11
CA PRO A 164 43.62 -3.82 13.04
C PRO A 164 42.81 -4.73 12.10
N THR A 165 43.48 -5.71 11.49
CA THR A 165 42.83 -6.67 10.56
C THR A 165 41.88 -7.63 11.27
N ASP A 166 42.16 -7.99 12.52
CA ASP A 166 41.36 -8.94 13.31
C ASP A 166 40.26 -8.25 14.15
N GLN A 167 39.97 -6.99 13.85
CA GLN A 167 39.00 -6.20 14.62
C GLN A 167 37.56 -6.71 14.43
N ASP A 168 36.73 -6.40 15.42
CA ASP A 168 35.31 -6.71 15.36
C ASP A 168 34.54 -5.75 14.45
N TRP A 169 34.22 -6.19 13.23
CA TRP A 169 33.51 -5.38 12.25
C TRP A 169 32.12 -4.86 12.71
N PRO A 170 31.25 -5.66 13.35
CA PRO A 170 29.98 -5.19 13.92
C PRO A 170 30.12 -3.97 14.85
N SER A 171 31.21 -3.85 15.60
CA SER A 171 31.49 -2.68 16.45
C SER A 171 31.84 -1.43 15.63
N VAL A 172 32.54 -1.61 14.50
CA VAL A 172 32.88 -0.52 13.57
C VAL A 172 31.66 0.00 12.83
N TRP A 173 30.71 -0.88 12.50
CA TRP A 173 29.53 -0.58 11.71
C TRP A 173 28.25 -1.17 12.32
N PRO A 174 27.73 -0.60 13.43
CA PRO A 174 26.65 -1.21 14.21
C PRO A 174 25.26 -1.12 13.57
N GLY A 175 25.02 -0.10 12.73
CA GLY A 175 23.68 0.16 12.18
C GLY A 175 23.72 0.72 10.76
N GLN A 176 22.54 0.97 10.20
CA GLN A 176 22.40 1.54 8.87
C GLN A 176 22.99 2.96 8.83
N ARG A 177 23.94 3.18 7.91
CA ARG A 177 24.57 4.47 7.68
C ARG A 177 25.00 4.58 6.23
N THR A 178 25.08 5.80 5.72
CA THR A 178 25.70 6.10 4.42
C THR A 178 27.14 5.63 4.37
N PHE A 179 27.59 5.23 3.18
CA PHE A 179 28.95 4.74 2.99
C PHE A 179 29.97 5.83 3.36
N HIS A 180 30.87 5.50 4.30
CA HIS A 180 31.90 6.43 4.77
C HIS A 180 33.29 5.91 4.39
N PRO A 181 33.99 6.55 3.43
CA PRO A 181 35.21 5.99 2.84
C PRO A 181 36.37 5.84 3.84
N ALA A 182 36.43 6.70 4.86
CA ALA A 182 37.49 6.64 5.88
C ALA A 182 37.30 5.52 6.91
N SER A 183 36.10 4.95 7.04
CA SER A 183 35.79 3.89 8.02
C SER A 183 35.83 2.49 7.42
N VAL A 184 35.67 2.36 6.10
CA VAL A 184 35.63 1.04 5.44
C VAL A 184 37.03 0.68 4.96
N PRO A 185 37.72 -0.32 5.55
CA PRO A 185 39.10 -0.70 5.23
C PRO A 185 39.19 -1.58 3.97
N LEU A 186 38.34 -1.32 2.97
CA LEU A 186 38.32 -2.04 1.71
C LEU A 186 38.67 -1.10 0.56
N PRO A 187 39.51 -1.53 -0.42
CA PRO A 187 39.87 -0.73 -1.58
C PRO A 187 38.76 -0.79 -2.65
N LEU A 188 37.56 -0.30 -2.31
CA LEU A 188 36.41 -0.30 -3.21
C LEU A 188 36.57 0.72 -4.34
N ARG A 189 36.13 0.32 -5.54
CA ARG A 189 36.08 1.14 -6.74
C ARG A 189 34.76 0.90 -7.46
N GLN A 190 34.10 1.95 -7.91
CA GLN A 190 32.86 1.86 -8.65
C GLN A 190 32.74 3.03 -9.62
N GLY A 191 32.16 2.77 -10.79
CA GLY A 191 31.99 3.76 -11.84
C GLY A 191 32.18 3.13 -13.21
N PHE A 192 31.60 3.75 -14.22
CA PHE A 192 31.72 3.29 -15.60
C PHE A 192 32.62 4.24 -16.39
N ASP A 193 33.71 3.71 -16.96
CA ASP A 193 34.53 4.43 -17.94
C ASP A 193 34.26 3.88 -19.35
N ARG A 194 33.72 4.74 -20.22
CA ARG A 194 33.38 4.38 -21.62
C ARG A 194 34.63 4.00 -22.43
N ARG A 195 35.80 4.50 -22.06
CA ARG A 195 37.06 4.25 -22.77
C ARG A 195 37.88 3.12 -22.14
N ARG A 196 37.48 2.60 -20.96
CA ARG A 196 38.19 1.59 -20.15
C ARG A 196 39.69 1.84 -19.98
N LYS A 197 40.13 3.09 -20.07
CA LYS A 197 41.56 3.46 -19.98
C LYS A 197 41.97 3.70 -18.53
N ILE A 198 41.00 3.99 -17.66
CA ILE A 198 41.25 4.36 -16.27
C ILE A 198 40.42 3.44 -15.37
N PRO A 199 41.00 2.86 -14.30
CA PRO A 199 40.21 2.10 -13.34
C PRO A 199 39.14 2.99 -12.72
N PRO A 200 37.96 2.43 -12.37
CA PRO A 200 36.89 3.20 -11.76
C PRO A 200 37.36 3.98 -10.53
N MET A 201 36.71 5.12 -10.29
CA MET A 201 37.05 6.01 -9.19
C MET A 201 37.10 5.24 -7.87
N GLY A 202 38.14 5.52 -7.07
CA GLY A 202 38.29 4.96 -5.73
C GLY A 202 37.17 5.40 -4.81
N LYS A 203 37.13 4.86 -3.59
CA LYS A 203 36.06 5.14 -2.62
C LYS A 203 35.94 6.60 -2.15
N TYR A 204 37.01 7.37 -2.18
CA TYR A 204 36.99 8.77 -1.75
C TYR A 204 36.27 9.63 -2.79
N ALA A 205 35.29 10.42 -2.33
CA ALA A 205 34.45 11.29 -3.17
C ALA A 205 33.67 10.57 -4.30
N ASN A 206 33.38 9.27 -4.14
CA ASN A 206 32.62 8.51 -5.12
C ASN A 206 31.11 8.51 -4.82
N ALA A 207 30.36 9.27 -5.60
CA ALA A 207 28.91 9.38 -5.46
C ALA A 207 28.17 8.07 -5.73
N GLU A 208 28.70 7.17 -6.56
CA GLU A 208 28.04 5.88 -6.85
C GLU A 208 28.01 4.98 -5.62
N LEU A 209 29.08 4.98 -4.83
CA LEU A 209 29.14 4.24 -3.56
C LEU A 209 28.25 4.86 -2.47
N MET A 210 27.94 6.15 -2.57
CA MET A 210 27.04 6.83 -1.62
C MET A 210 25.56 6.53 -1.89
N LYS A 211 25.18 6.28 -3.15
CA LYS A 211 23.80 5.98 -3.54
C LYS A 211 23.34 4.58 -3.12
N LEU A 212 24.27 3.64 -2.98
CA LEU A 212 23.94 2.24 -2.71
C LEU A 212 23.46 2.06 -1.25
N PRO A 213 22.31 1.41 -1.03
CA PRO A 213 21.93 0.94 0.30
C PRO A 213 22.88 -0.21 0.68
N ASN A 214 23.86 0.10 1.54
CA ASN A 214 24.87 -0.87 1.94
C ASN A 214 24.37 -1.77 3.09
N TYR A 215 24.86 -3.01 3.10
CA TYR A 215 24.55 -4.03 4.10
C TYR A 215 25.73 -4.28 5.05
N LEU A 216 26.61 -3.29 5.22
CA LEU A 216 27.83 -3.43 6.03
C LEU A 216 27.55 -3.66 7.52
N HIS A 217 26.36 -3.30 8.01
CA HIS A 217 25.88 -3.62 9.36
C HIS A 217 25.30 -5.04 9.47
N LEU A 218 24.87 -5.64 8.36
CA LEU A 218 24.22 -6.96 8.31
C LEU A 218 25.19 -8.06 7.86
N THR A 219 26.41 -8.04 8.40
CA THR A 219 27.38 -9.12 8.15
C THR A 219 26.99 -10.41 8.88
N PRO A 220 27.36 -11.60 8.38
CA PRO A 220 26.99 -12.86 9.02
C PRO A 220 27.36 -12.96 10.52
N PRO A 221 28.54 -12.47 10.98
CA PRO A 221 28.85 -12.43 12.41
C PRO A 221 27.92 -11.51 13.22
N ALA A 222 27.52 -10.36 12.66
CA ALA A 222 26.54 -9.46 13.30
C ALA A 222 25.17 -10.14 13.44
N VAL A 223 24.69 -10.76 12.35
CA VAL A 223 23.39 -11.44 12.32
C VAL A 223 23.34 -12.56 13.36
N LYS A 224 24.39 -13.38 13.49
CA LYS A 224 24.44 -14.43 14.51
C LYS A 224 24.30 -13.88 15.93
N ARG A 225 25.06 -12.84 16.28
CA ARG A 225 24.97 -12.19 17.60
C ARG A 225 23.59 -11.57 17.84
N HIS A 226 23.01 -10.93 16.83
CA HIS A 226 21.67 -10.36 16.91
C HIS A 226 20.62 -11.46 17.13
N CYS A 227 20.66 -12.55 16.36
CA CYS A 227 19.76 -13.69 16.51
C CYS A 227 19.90 -14.36 17.88
N GLU A 228 21.11 -14.53 18.40
CA GLU A 228 21.36 -15.05 19.75
C GLU A 228 20.76 -14.14 20.82
N ALA A 229 20.92 -12.82 20.70
CA ALA A 229 20.34 -11.85 21.62
C ALA A 229 18.81 -11.79 21.54
N ILE A 230 18.22 -11.98 20.35
CA ILE A 230 16.78 -11.98 20.11
C ILE A 230 16.13 -13.30 20.55
N LYS A 231 16.87 -14.42 20.54
CA LYS A 231 16.37 -15.75 20.88
C LYS A 231 15.68 -15.81 22.25
N LYS A 232 16.09 -14.96 23.21
CA LYS A 232 15.44 -14.83 24.53
C LYS A 232 13.98 -14.38 24.48
N PHE A 233 13.55 -13.74 23.41
CA PHE A 233 12.18 -13.27 23.19
C PHE A 233 11.33 -14.25 22.39
N CYS A 234 11.94 -15.26 21.77
CA CYS A 234 11.24 -16.25 20.97
C CYS A 234 10.68 -17.37 21.85
N THR A 235 9.47 -17.82 21.55
CA THR A 235 8.88 -19.02 22.15
C THR A 235 9.05 -20.22 21.21
N PRO A 236 9.26 -21.44 21.74
CA PRO A 236 9.28 -22.63 20.91
C PRO A 236 7.89 -22.88 20.30
N TRP A 237 7.86 -23.35 19.06
CA TRP A 237 6.62 -23.78 18.42
C TRP A 237 6.02 -25.00 19.17
N PRO A 238 4.70 -25.06 19.38
CA PRO A 238 4.05 -26.20 20.05
C PRO A 238 4.29 -27.53 19.32
N LYS A 239 4.58 -28.57 20.10
CA LYS A 239 4.76 -29.95 19.58
C LYS A 239 3.41 -30.52 19.16
N GLY A 240 3.37 -31.26 18.05
CA GLY A 240 2.14 -31.87 17.52
C GLY A 240 1.38 -31.01 16.49
N LEU A 241 1.88 -29.82 16.17
CA LEU A 241 1.39 -28.97 15.06
C LEU A 241 2.45 -28.85 13.97
N GLU A 242 3.04 -29.97 13.58
CA GLU A 242 4.10 -30.01 12.56
C GLU A 242 3.51 -30.11 11.15
N SER A 243 2.36 -30.78 11.01
CA SER A 243 1.62 -30.88 9.75
C SER A 243 0.51 -29.82 9.65
N LYS A 244 0.26 -29.35 8.42
CA LYS A 244 -0.87 -28.45 8.12
C LYS A 244 -2.23 -29.10 8.42
N GLU A 245 -2.32 -30.41 8.29
CA GLU A 245 -3.56 -31.16 8.54
C GLU A 245 -3.92 -31.13 10.03
N GLN A 246 -2.93 -31.35 10.91
CA GLN A 246 -3.10 -31.27 12.37
C GLN A 246 -3.51 -29.86 12.80
N ILE A 247 -2.96 -28.82 12.15
CA ILE A 247 -3.36 -27.44 12.40
C ILE A 247 -4.82 -27.22 12.03
N LYS A 248 -5.24 -27.65 10.84
CA LYS A 248 -6.65 -27.55 10.41
C LYS A 248 -7.59 -28.36 11.30
N GLU A 249 -7.11 -29.46 11.87
CA GLU A 249 -7.91 -30.31 12.75
C GLU A 249 -8.17 -29.65 14.11
N HIS A 250 -7.15 -29.09 14.75
CA HIS A 250 -7.28 -28.44 16.05
C HIS A 250 -7.76 -26.99 15.97
N PHE A 251 -7.40 -26.28 14.89
CA PHE A 251 -7.67 -24.87 14.68
C PHE A 251 -8.31 -24.67 13.29
N PRO A 252 -9.62 -24.94 13.15
CA PRO A 252 -10.31 -24.85 11.86
C PRO A 252 -10.57 -23.40 11.39
N LEU A 253 -10.42 -22.41 12.28
CA LEU A 253 -10.63 -20.99 11.97
C LEU A 253 -9.30 -20.32 11.61
N GLU A 254 -9.21 -19.81 10.39
CA GLU A 254 -8.08 -19.00 9.92
C GLU A 254 -8.47 -17.52 9.87
N ILE A 255 -7.69 -16.68 10.55
CA ILE A 255 -7.87 -15.23 10.59
C ILE A 255 -6.71 -14.59 9.82
N MET A 256 -7.03 -13.90 8.73
CA MET A 256 -6.05 -13.22 7.91
C MET A 256 -6.11 -11.71 8.15
N THR A 257 -4.96 -11.13 8.53
CA THR A 257 -4.74 -9.70 8.68
C THR A 257 -3.48 -9.28 7.92
N SER A 258 -3.50 -8.11 7.28
CA SER A 258 -2.36 -7.61 6.49
C SER A 258 -1.81 -6.32 7.08
N ASP A 259 -0.48 -6.26 7.27
CA ASP A 259 0.23 -5.06 7.72
C ASP A 259 1.15 -4.55 6.60
N TYR A 260 1.15 -3.24 6.37
CA TYR A 260 1.87 -2.59 5.27
C TYR A 260 2.94 -1.65 5.82
N CYS A 261 4.16 -1.76 5.30
CA CYS A 261 5.29 -0.92 5.71
C CYS A 261 5.82 -0.14 4.49
N TYR A 262 5.71 1.19 4.53
CA TYR A 262 6.22 2.10 3.50
C TYR A 262 7.26 3.05 4.10
N SER A 263 8.14 3.60 3.27
CA SER A 263 9.11 4.64 3.65
C SER A 263 8.49 6.04 3.77
N SER A 264 7.17 6.13 3.98
CA SER A 264 6.42 7.38 4.09
C SER A 264 6.40 7.87 5.54
N PRO A 265 6.34 9.19 5.81
CA PRO A 265 6.10 9.70 7.17
C PRO A 265 4.74 9.27 7.73
N LYS A 266 3.79 8.86 6.88
CA LYS A 266 2.49 8.34 7.31
C LYS A 266 2.54 6.82 7.51
N ILE A 267 2.33 6.38 8.75
CA ILE A 267 2.26 4.95 9.12
C ILE A 267 0.89 4.32 8.82
N ARG A 268 -0.13 5.13 8.50
CA ARG A 268 -1.51 4.66 8.34
C ARG A 268 -1.76 4.16 6.92
N ASP A 269 -2.17 2.90 6.78
CA ASP A 269 -2.71 2.35 5.54
C ASP A 269 -4.17 1.91 5.75
N PRO A 270 -5.14 2.43 4.97
CA PRO A 270 -6.55 2.03 5.07
C PRO A 270 -6.80 0.54 4.86
N LYS A 271 -5.93 -0.17 4.12
CA LYS A 271 -6.06 -1.61 3.84
C LYS A 271 -5.76 -2.48 5.06
N ALA A 272 -4.99 -1.98 6.02
CA ALA A 272 -4.64 -2.72 7.23
C ALA A 272 -5.84 -3.01 8.16
N ARG A 273 -6.97 -2.32 7.94
CA ARG A 273 -8.20 -2.52 8.72
C ARG A 273 -8.96 -3.78 8.32
N VAL A 274 -8.74 -4.30 7.11
CA VAL A 274 -9.52 -5.41 6.55
C VAL A 274 -9.18 -6.70 7.29
N VAL A 275 -10.21 -7.42 7.71
CA VAL A 275 -10.08 -8.71 8.39
C VAL A 275 -10.85 -9.76 7.61
N THR A 276 -10.21 -10.90 7.38
CA THR A 276 -10.83 -12.03 6.68
C THR A 276 -10.84 -13.27 7.56
N PHE A 277 -12.00 -13.88 7.70
CA PHE A 277 -12.22 -15.12 8.41
C PHE A 277 -12.45 -16.22 7.38
N LYS A 278 -11.73 -17.32 7.51
CA LYS A 278 -11.93 -18.53 6.70
C LYS A 278 -12.16 -19.72 7.61
N PHE A 279 -13.21 -20.48 7.34
CA PHE A 279 -13.51 -21.69 8.09
C PHE A 279 -14.28 -22.70 7.24
N PRO A 280 -14.04 -24.00 7.43
CA PRO A 280 -14.81 -25.05 6.77
C PRO A 280 -16.18 -25.26 7.45
N LEU A 281 -17.25 -25.45 6.67
CA LEU A 281 -18.59 -25.69 7.22
C LEU A 281 -18.71 -27.07 7.88
N SER A 282 -18.00 -28.08 7.34
CA SER A 282 -17.95 -29.44 7.89
C SER A 282 -17.49 -29.56 9.34
N ARG A 283 -16.81 -28.56 9.89
CA ARG A 283 -16.33 -28.56 11.29
C ARG A 283 -17.32 -27.92 12.26
N LEU A 284 -18.32 -27.21 11.76
CA LEU A 284 -19.38 -26.66 12.60
C LEU A 284 -20.40 -27.76 12.94
N PRO A 285 -20.91 -27.81 14.18
CA PRO A 285 -21.94 -28.76 14.58
C PRO A 285 -23.31 -28.31 14.04
N LEU A 286 -23.48 -28.37 12.72
CA LEU A 286 -24.71 -28.00 12.02
C LEU A 286 -25.51 -29.25 11.68
N ASP A 287 -26.83 -29.18 11.90
CA ASP A 287 -27.79 -30.15 11.38
C ASP A 287 -27.97 -29.99 9.86
N ASP A 288 -28.58 -30.95 9.18
CA ASP A 288 -28.77 -30.89 7.71
C ASP A 288 -29.58 -29.67 7.28
N HIS A 289 -30.62 -29.34 8.05
CA HIS A 289 -31.39 -28.11 7.91
C HIS A 289 -30.52 -26.86 8.08
N ALA A 290 -29.76 -26.79 9.17
CA ALA A 290 -28.94 -25.63 9.48
C ALA A 290 -27.80 -25.45 8.47
N LYS A 291 -27.25 -26.55 7.95
CA LYS A 291 -26.22 -26.54 6.91
C LYS A 291 -26.78 -26.01 5.58
N ASP A 292 -27.96 -26.46 5.18
CA ASP A 292 -28.67 -25.97 3.98
C ASP A 292 -29.04 -24.48 4.12
N LYS A 293 -29.55 -24.07 5.29
CA LYS A 293 -29.84 -22.65 5.59
C LYS A 293 -28.57 -21.79 5.61
N MET A 294 -27.50 -22.27 6.24
CA MET A 294 -26.20 -21.57 6.31
C MET A 294 -25.60 -21.33 4.91
N LYS A 295 -25.65 -22.33 4.02
CA LYS A 295 -25.18 -22.17 2.63
C LYS A 295 -25.94 -21.06 1.91
N ARG A 296 -27.27 -21.01 2.04
CA ARG A 296 -28.09 -19.94 1.45
C ARG A 296 -27.80 -18.56 2.05
N LEU A 297 -27.59 -18.47 3.36
CA LEU A 297 -27.25 -17.20 4.02
C LEU A 297 -25.87 -16.68 3.61
N LEU A 298 -24.91 -17.58 3.38
CA LEU A 298 -23.56 -17.22 2.93
C LEU A 298 -23.53 -16.82 1.45
N GLY A 299 -24.33 -17.48 0.60
CA GLY A 299 -24.38 -17.23 -0.85
C GLY A 299 -22.98 -17.29 -1.46
N ASP A 300 -22.58 -16.21 -2.15
CA ASP A 300 -21.28 -16.08 -2.84
C ASP A 300 -20.05 -16.20 -1.92
N ARG A 301 -20.24 -16.16 -0.60
CA ARG A 301 -19.15 -16.23 0.38
C ARG A 301 -18.67 -17.65 0.68
N TRP A 302 -19.44 -18.66 0.28
CA TRP A 302 -19.10 -20.07 0.44
C TRP A 302 -18.66 -20.65 -0.90
N ASN A 303 -17.55 -21.39 -0.88
CA ASN A 303 -17.09 -22.13 -2.06
C ASN A 303 -17.52 -23.61 -1.97
N PRO A 304 -18.35 -24.11 -2.91
CA PRO A 304 -18.77 -25.51 -2.94
C PRO A 304 -17.62 -26.52 -3.12
N GLU A 305 -16.56 -26.14 -3.84
CA GLU A 305 -15.46 -27.07 -4.17
C GLU A 305 -14.54 -27.35 -2.98
N THR A 306 -14.31 -26.34 -2.12
CA THR A 306 -13.39 -26.43 -0.99
C THR A 306 -14.08 -26.55 0.36
N ASP A 307 -15.41 -26.41 0.41
CA ASP A 307 -16.22 -26.33 1.64
C ASP A 307 -15.80 -25.20 2.60
N GLU A 308 -15.10 -24.17 2.09
CA GLU A 308 -14.59 -23.06 2.89
C GLU A 308 -15.49 -21.82 2.74
N ALA A 309 -16.00 -21.32 3.88
CA ALA A 309 -16.71 -20.06 3.98
C ALA A 309 -15.73 -18.91 4.24
N THR A 310 -15.93 -17.79 3.55
CA THR A 310 -15.05 -16.61 3.62
C THR A 310 -15.82 -15.36 4.01
N LEU A 311 -15.54 -14.82 5.19
CA LEU A 311 -16.15 -13.57 5.68
C LEU A 311 -15.12 -12.45 5.66
N VAL A 312 -15.32 -11.46 4.80
CA VAL A 312 -14.45 -10.28 4.70
C VAL A 312 -15.17 -9.07 5.31
N THR A 313 -14.50 -8.37 6.23
CA THR A 313 -15.03 -7.17 6.89
C THR A 313 -14.06 -5.99 6.78
N ASP A 314 -14.56 -4.85 6.31
CA ASP A 314 -13.79 -3.62 6.08
C ASP A 314 -14.53 -2.34 6.50
N ARG A 315 -15.69 -2.50 7.16
CA ARG A 315 -16.64 -1.42 7.50
C ARG A 315 -16.09 -0.46 8.55
N CYS A 316 -15.44 -0.98 9.58
CA CYS A 316 -14.97 -0.18 10.71
C CYS A 316 -13.55 0.36 10.46
N PRO A 317 -13.19 1.53 11.02
CA PRO A 317 -11.84 2.09 10.88
C PRO A 317 -10.75 1.25 11.55
N LEU A 318 -11.03 0.65 12.71
CA LEU A 318 -10.05 -0.12 13.47
C LEU A 318 -10.13 -1.61 13.14
N ARG A 319 -8.97 -2.26 13.02
CA ARG A 319 -8.86 -3.70 12.80
C ARG A 319 -9.57 -4.52 13.89
N LYS A 320 -9.45 -4.10 15.15
CA LYS A 320 -10.13 -4.76 16.28
C LYS A 320 -11.65 -4.76 16.11
N GLN A 321 -12.22 -3.64 15.67
CA GLN A 321 -13.67 -3.55 15.44
C GLN A 321 -14.12 -4.45 14.29
N ASN A 322 -13.35 -4.51 13.20
CA ASN A 322 -13.66 -5.43 12.09
C ASN A 322 -13.54 -6.90 12.51
N PHE A 323 -12.59 -7.23 13.39
CA PHE A 323 -12.46 -8.57 13.99
C PHE A 323 -13.69 -8.91 14.85
N ASP A 324 -14.06 -8.03 15.78
CA ASP A 324 -15.20 -8.24 16.67
C ASP A 324 -16.52 -8.34 15.87
N TYR A 325 -16.65 -7.53 14.81
CA TYR A 325 -17.79 -7.57 13.90
C TYR A 325 -17.84 -8.87 13.08
N ASN A 326 -16.70 -9.36 12.59
CA ASN A 326 -16.64 -10.63 11.88
C ASN A 326 -17.02 -11.81 12.81
N MET A 327 -16.58 -11.74 14.06
CA MET A 327 -17.02 -12.72 15.08
C MET A 327 -18.50 -12.66 15.37
N TYR A 328 -19.06 -11.47 15.53
CA TYR A 328 -20.50 -11.29 15.64
C TYR A 328 -21.25 -11.88 14.45
N LEU A 329 -20.79 -11.61 13.22
CA LEU A 329 -21.41 -12.17 12.00
C LEU A 329 -21.37 -13.69 11.99
N MET A 330 -20.25 -14.30 12.36
CA MET A 330 -20.14 -15.76 12.43
C MET A 330 -21.12 -16.35 13.45
N TYR A 331 -21.23 -15.73 14.64
CA TYR A 331 -22.20 -16.16 15.66
C TYR A 331 -23.65 -15.98 15.20
N ALA A 332 -23.98 -14.82 14.63
CA ALA A 332 -25.31 -14.54 14.12
C ALA A 332 -25.69 -15.57 13.05
N LEU A 333 -24.82 -15.82 12.07
CA LEU A 333 -25.04 -16.84 11.04
C LEU A 333 -25.25 -18.23 11.64
N PHE A 334 -24.47 -18.61 12.65
CA PHE A 334 -24.60 -19.91 13.30
C PHE A 334 -25.94 -20.07 14.02
N TYR A 335 -26.34 -19.11 14.86
CA TYR A 335 -27.60 -19.20 15.58
C TYR A 335 -28.82 -19.04 14.67
N GLU A 336 -28.77 -18.14 13.69
CA GLU A 336 -29.85 -17.99 12.71
C GLU A 336 -29.96 -19.19 11.77
N SER A 337 -28.89 -19.95 11.57
CA SER A 337 -28.98 -21.21 10.81
C SER A 337 -29.73 -22.30 11.60
N LEU A 338 -29.68 -22.27 12.92
CA LEU A 338 -30.36 -23.25 13.80
C LEU A 338 -31.83 -22.91 14.06
N THR A 339 -32.23 -21.64 13.90
CA THR A 339 -33.63 -21.24 14.04
C THR A 339 -34.44 -21.73 12.84
N VAL A 340 -35.65 -22.22 13.09
CA VAL A 340 -36.61 -22.61 12.05
C VAL A 340 -37.74 -21.61 12.07
N GLU A 341 -37.88 -20.86 10.99
CA GLU A 341 -38.94 -19.87 10.84
C GLU A 341 -40.18 -20.45 10.14
N PRO A 342 -41.40 -19.93 10.41
CA PRO A 342 -42.64 -20.46 9.82
C PRO A 342 -42.66 -20.48 8.29
N TRP A 343 -42.02 -19.50 7.65
CA TRP A 343 -41.96 -19.39 6.19
C TRP A 343 -41.05 -20.44 5.54
N GLU A 344 -40.19 -21.12 6.31
CA GLU A 344 -39.34 -22.18 5.77
C GLU A 344 -40.16 -23.42 5.36
N ALA A 345 -41.38 -23.56 5.90
CA ALA A 345 -42.33 -24.58 5.46
C ALA A 345 -42.90 -24.31 4.06
N GLU A 346 -42.83 -23.06 3.58
CA GLU A 346 -43.31 -22.65 2.25
C GLU A 346 -42.28 -22.92 1.12
N LYS A 347 -41.14 -23.54 1.45
CA LYS A 347 -40.06 -23.86 0.51
C LYS A 347 -40.57 -24.69 -0.67
N SER A 348 -40.38 -24.17 -1.89
CA SER A 348 -40.83 -24.82 -3.12
C SER A 348 -39.82 -25.87 -3.63
N GLU A 349 -40.23 -26.69 -4.60
CA GLU A 349 -39.35 -27.67 -5.26
C GLU A 349 -38.16 -26.99 -5.97
N GLU A 350 -38.34 -25.75 -6.45
CA GLU A 350 -37.31 -24.99 -7.16
C GLU A 350 -36.20 -24.48 -6.22
N ASP A 351 -36.49 -24.35 -4.92
CA ASP A 351 -35.56 -23.86 -3.90
C ASP A 351 -34.65 -24.95 -3.31
N MET A 352 -34.86 -26.20 -3.72
CA MET A 352 -34.10 -27.36 -3.24
C MET A 352 -32.77 -27.47 -4.00
N GLU A 353 -31.65 -27.43 -3.27
CA GLU A 353 -30.31 -27.60 -3.87
C GLU A 353 -30.03 -29.03 -4.34
N TYR A 354 -30.76 -30.00 -3.75
CA TYR A 354 -30.69 -31.39 -4.13
C TYR A 354 -32.08 -31.91 -4.45
N TYR A 355 -32.10 -32.86 -5.37
CA TYR A 355 -33.28 -33.61 -5.73
C TYR A 355 -33.65 -34.59 -4.61
N ASP A 356 -34.79 -34.32 -3.98
CA ASP A 356 -35.48 -35.27 -3.10
C ASP A 356 -36.57 -36.00 -3.88
N TRP A 357 -36.48 -37.32 -3.96
CA TRP A 357 -37.42 -38.16 -4.71
C TRP A 357 -38.81 -38.18 -4.05
N GLU A 358 -38.89 -38.08 -2.72
CA GLU A 358 -40.14 -38.22 -1.97
C GLU A 358 -41.14 -37.10 -2.26
N ARG A 359 -40.64 -35.89 -2.51
CA ARG A 359 -41.45 -34.70 -2.79
C ARG A 359 -41.79 -34.55 -4.27
N ASN A 360 -41.13 -35.31 -5.15
CA ASN A 360 -41.12 -35.06 -6.58
C ASN A 360 -42.14 -35.87 -7.38
N LYS A 361 -42.36 -35.42 -8.63
CA LYS A 361 -43.26 -36.06 -9.60
C LYS A 361 -42.86 -37.51 -9.93
N SER A 362 -41.58 -37.86 -9.83
CA SER A 362 -41.08 -39.20 -10.13
C SER A 362 -41.69 -40.28 -9.23
N LYS A 363 -41.87 -40.01 -7.93
CA LYS A 363 -42.59 -40.89 -6.99
C LYS A 363 -44.06 -41.03 -7.39
N LYS A 364 -44.73 -39.93 -7.73
CA LYS A 364 -46.12 -39.96 -8.20
C LYS A 364 -46.28 -40.85 -9.43
N VAL A 365 -45.35 -40.74 -10.39
CA VAL A 365 -45.34 -41.58 -11.60
C VAL A 365 -45.06 -43.05 -11.29
N TYR A 366 -44.11 -43.33 -10.39
CA TYR A 366 -43.79 -44.69 -9.96
C TYR A 366 -45.01 -45.39 -9.32
N ILE A 367 -45.68 -44.72 -8.37
CA ILE A 367 -46.87 -45.24 -7.70
C ILE A 367 -48.02 -45.42 -8.71
N ALA A 368 -48.24 -44.44 -9.60
CA ALA A 368 -49.25 -44.55 -10.64
C ALA A 368 -49.00 -45.75 -11.59
N GLY A 369 -47.73 -46.03 -11.91
CA GLY A 369 -47.33 -47.19 -12.70
C GLY A 369 -47.57 -48.52 -11.96
N LYS A 370 -47.19 -48.60 -10.68
CA LYS A 370 -47.31 -49.83 -9.88
C LYS A 370 -48.78 -50.26 -9.64
N TYR A 371 -49.66 -49.30 -9.38
CA TYR A 371 -51.07 -49.57 -9.05
C TYR A 371 -52.02 -49.46 -10.25
N TRP A 372 -51.49 -49.24 -11.46
CA TRP A 372 -52.27 -49.25 -12.70
C TRP A 372 -53.04 -50.58 -12.86
N PRO A 373 -54.35 -50.57 -13.21
CA PRO A 373 -55.18 -49.46 -13.69
C PRO A 373 -56.00 -48.70 -12.63
N LYS A 374 -55.76 -48.90 -11.33
CA LYS A 374 -56.46 -48.13 -10.29
C LYS A 374 -55.98 -46.67 -10.31
N GLN A 375 -56.91 -45.73 -10.47
CA GLN A 375 -56.63 -44.30 -10.32
C GLN A 375 -56.64 -43.95 -8.82
N LEU A 376 -55.45 -43.70 -8.27
CA LEU A 376 -55.27 -43.25 -6.89
C LEU A 376 -55.39 -41.72 -6.81
N THR A 377 -55.95 -41.23 -5.71
CA THR A 377 -56.01 -39.80 -5.38
C THR A 377 -54.68 -39.31 -4.76
N GLU A 378 -54.40 -38.00 -4.78
CA GLU A 378 -53.11 -37.45 -4.29
C GLU A 378 -52.85 -37.73 -2.81
N ASP A 379 -53.89 -37.87 -1.99
CA ASP A 379 -53.77 -38.18 -0.56
C ASP A 379 -53.44 -39.66 -0.33
N GLU A 380 -54.03 -40.57 -1.12
CA GLU A 380 -53.69 -42.00 -1.11
C GLU A 380 -52.24 -42.24 -1.57
N ILE A 381 -51.74 -41.45 -2.52
CA ILE A 381 -50.34 -41.53 -3.00
C ILE A 381 -49.34 -41.11 -1.91
N LYS A 382 -49.72 -40.20 -1.00
CA LYS A 382 -48.88 -39.75 0.11
C LYS A 382 -48.83 -40.75 1.27
N GLU A 383 -49.91 -41.51 1.51
CA GLU A 383 -49.99 -42.48 2.59
C GLU A 383 -49.34 -43.84 2.27
N ILE A 384 -49.14 -44.17 0.98
CA ILE A 384 -48.46 -45.42 0.58
C ILE A 384 -46.97 -45.33 0.93
N SER A 385 -46.55 -46.08 1.94
CA SER A 385 -45.12 -46.31 2.22
C SER A 385 -44.55 -47.33 1.24
N LEU A 386 -43.36 -47.03 0.70
CA LEU A 386 -42.65 -47.87 -0.27
C LEU A 386 -41.40 -48.52 0.35
N ASP A 387 -41.29 -48.49 1.68
CA ASP A 387 -40.10 -48.89 2.43
C ASP A 387 -39.79 -50.40 2.33
N GLU A 388 -40.73 -51.21 1.83
CA GLU A 388 -40.56 -52.66 1.62
C GLU A 388 -40.28 -53.03 0.16
N ASP A 389 -40.30 -52.09 -0.79
CA ASP A 389 -40.03 -52.35 -2.21
C ASP A 389 -38.56 -52.13 -2.57
N GLU A 390 -37.80 -53.22 -2.71
CA GLU A 390 -36.41 -53.18 -3.19
C GLU A 390 -36.28 -52.50 -4.57
N VAL A 391 -37.26 -52.68 -5.46
CA VAL A 391 -37.28 -52.05 -6.79
C VAL A 391 -37.50 -50.55 -6.71
N ALA A 392 -38.29 -50.08 -5.74
CA ALA A 392 -38.52 -48.66 -5.52
C ALA A 392 -37.25 -47.97 -5.00
N GLU A 393 -36.51 -48.63 -4.10
CA GLU A 393 -35.24 -48.11 -3.58
C GLU A 393 -34.16 -48.02 -4.67
N GLU A 394 -34.02 -49.04 -5.52
CA GLU A 394 -33.07 -49.01 -6.64
C GLU A 394 -33.38 -47.86 -7.62
N TYR A 395 -34.66 -47.67 -7.95
CA TYR A 395 -35.10 -46.57 -8.82
C TYR A 395 -34.91 -45.21 -8.17
N LYS A 396 -35.28 -45.07 -6.89
CA LYS A 396 -35.05 -43.87 -6.10
C LYS A 396 -33.57 -43.47 -6.13
N ASN A 397 -32.68 -44.41 -5.80
CA ASN A 397 -31.24 -44.20 -5.78
C ASN A 397 -30.70 -43.81 -7.17
N ALA A 398 -31.18 -44.47 -8.23
CA ALA A 398 -30.75 -44.17 -9.60
C ALA A 398 -31.21 -42.78 -10.07
N VAL A 399 -32.43 -42.36 -9.73
CA VAL A 399 -32.95 -41.02 -10.06
C VAL A 399 -32.22 -39.95 -9.26
N THR A 400 -32.00 -40.17 -7.96
CA THR A 400 -31.28 -39.22 -7.12
C THR A 400 -29.83 -39.05 -7.55
N ASP A 401 -29.14 -40.14 -7.90
CA ASP A 401 -27.77 -40.09 -8.42
C ASP A 401 -27.71 -39.33 -9.74
N LEU A 402 -28.67 -39.58 -10.65
CA LEU A 402 -28.73 -38.92 -11.95
C LEU A 402 -28.91 -37.41 -11.83
N LEU A 403 -29.80 -36.96 -10.94
CA LEU A 403 -30.14 -35.54 -10.81
C LEU A 403 -29.17 -34.77 -9.91
N ASN A 404 -28.61 -35.40 -8.87
CA ASN A 404 -27.70 -34.73 -7.93
C ASN A 404 -26.24 -34.77 -8.37
N GLN A 405 -25.76 -35.88 -8.94
CA GLN A 405 -24.36 -36.04 -9.37
C GLN A 405 -24.18 -35.72 -10.86
N GLY A 406 -25.28 -35.51 -11.58
CA GLY A 406 -25.31 -35.17 -13.00
C GLY A 406 -25.40 -36.38 -13.95
N GLU A 407 -25.57 -36.06 -15.24
CA GLU A 407 -25.80 -37.02 -16.32
C GLU A 407 -24.52 -37.72 -16.80
N THR A 408 -23.94 -38.56 -15.95
CA THR A 408 -22.83 -39.44 -16.36
C THR A 408 -23.36 -40.69 -17.07
N ILE A 409 -22.61 -41.23 -18.03
CA ILE A 409 -22.96 -42.47 -18.76
C ILE A 409 -23.33 -43.62 -17.80
N ASN A 410 -22.57 -43.77 -16.71
CA ASN A 410 -22.85 -44.78 -15.68
C ASN A 410 -24.18 -44.56 -14.97
N ASN A 411 -24.52 -43.31 -14.64
CA ASN A 411 -25.79 -42.96 -13.99
C ASN A 411 -26.98 -43.22 -14.92
N LEU A 412 -26.82 -42.92 -16.21
CA LEU A 412 -27.82 -43.23 -17.24
C LEU A 412 -28.04 -44.75 -17.40
N PHE A 413 -26.97 -45.56 -17.35
CA PHE A 413 -27.10 -47.02 -17.38
C PHE A 413 -27.81 -47.57 -16.14
N LYS A 414 -27.44 -47.12 -14.93
CA LYS A 414 -28.13 -47.50 -13.69
C LYS A 414 -29.62 -47.13 -13.73
N TYR A 415 -29.94 -45.93 -14.19
CA TYR A 415 -31.32 -45.49 -14.36
C TYR A 415 -32.08 -46.36 -15.36
N LYS A 416 -31.46 -46.70 -16.51
CA LYS A 416 -32.05 -47.60 -17.49
C LYS A 416 -32.35 -48.98 -16.90
N GLU A 417 -31.41 -49.57 -16.16
CA GLU A 417 -31.60 -50.87 -15.53
C GLU A 417 -32.71 -50.85 -14.49
N ALA A 418 -32.75 -49.81 -13.65
CA ALA A 418 -33.81 -49.64 -12.65
C ALA A 418 -35.20 -49.49 -13.31
N VAL A 419 -35.31 -48.69 -14.38
CA VAL A 419 -36.58 -48.55 -15.12
C VAL A 419 -36.99 -49.85 -15.80
N LEU A 420 -36.05 -50.63 -16.34
CA LEU A 420 -36.36 -51.92 -16.95
C LEU A 420 -37.00 -52.89 -15.96
N LYS A 421 -36.53 -52.93 -14.71
CA LYS A 421 -37.12 -53.73 -13.62
C LYS A 421 -38.52 -53.29 -13.19
N ILE A 422 -38.90 -52.05 -13.51
CA ILE A 422 -40.25 -51.52 -13.21
C ILE A 422 -41.23 -51.93 -14.30
N VAL A 423 -40.77 -51.97 -15.56
CA VAL A 423 -41.62 -52.22 -16.73
C VAL A 423 -41.76 -53.71 -17.06
N PHE A 424 -40.72 -54.51 -16.78
CA PHE A 424 -40.65 -55.95 -17.03
C PHE A 424 -40.47 -56.72 -15.73
#